data_AF-A0A5C7V9A6-F1
#
_entry.id   AF-A0A5C7V9A6-F1
#
_cell.length_a   1.000
_cell.length_b   1.000
_cell.length_c   1.000
_cell.angle_alpha   90.00
_cell.angle_beta   90.00
_cell.angle_gamma   90.00
#
_symmetry.space_group_name_H-M   'P 1'
#
loop_
_entity.id
_entity.type
_entity.pdbx_description
1 polymer ?
#
loop_
_entity_poly.entity_id
_entity_poly.type
_entity_poly.pdbx_seq_one_letter_code
_entity_poly.pdbx_strand_id
1 'polypeptide(L)'
;MAQGYSTMGSGGRTGQSYIAMSGEKLATGVVNIATGIVELPKTVILTSQRDGAPYGLTVGLITGIMHSVGRTVFGALDVVTFLIPTPPTVRPKYIWENFDKETTYG
;
A
#
# COMPACT_ATOMS: atom_id res chain seq x y z
N MET A 1 26.66 20.96 23.43
CA MET A 1 25.97 22.15 23.95
C MET A 1 24.69 22.34 23.14
N ALA A 2 23.62 22.72 23.83
CA ALA A 2 22.25 22.68 23.37
C ALA A 2 21.77 24.01 22.78
N GLN A 3 20.58 23.93 22.19
CA GLN A 3 19.57 24.96 21.93
C GLN A 3 19.62 25.71 20.60
N GLY A 4 18.50 25.60 19.89
CA GLY A 4 18.20 26.40 18.72
C GLY A 4 16.85 26.15 18.05
N TYR A 5 15.87 25.47 18.68
CA TYR A 5 14.47 25.54 18.24
C TYR A 5 13.54 25.53 19.45
N SER A 6 13.34 26.72 20.01
CA SER A 6 12.36 27.00 21.04
C SER A 6 11.01 27.29 20.39
N THR A 7 10.00 26.50 20.76
CA THR A 7 8.66 26.94 21.20
C THR A 7 7.79 27.79 20.27
N MET A 8 6.72 27.19 19.74
CA MET A 8 5.37 27.79 19.78
C MET A 8 4.29 26.70 19.59
N GLY A 9 3.43 26.52 20.60
CA GLY A 9 2.07 26.01 20.40
C GLY A 9 1.75 24.60 20.89
N SER A 10 1.74 24.39 22.21
CA SER A 10 0.87 23.41 22.84
C SER A 10 -0.60 23.86 22.70
N GLY A 11 -1.43 23.05 22.04
CA GLY A 11 -2.89 23.22 22.09
C GLY A 11 -3.61 22.74 20.81
N GLY A 12 -4.05 21.48 20.78
CA GLY A 12 -5.17 21.06 19.92
C GLY A 12 -4.90 20.21 18.67
N ARG A 13 -4.04 19.18 18.70
CA ARG A 13 -3.78 18.31 17.51
C ARG A 13 -3.86 16.78 17.71
N THR A 14 -4.45 16.29 18.79
CA THR A 14 -4.59 14.83 19.03
C THR A 14 -5.89 14.22 18.51
N GLY A 15 -6.99 14.98 18.43
CA GLY A 15 -8.28 14.48 17.92
C GLY A 15 -8.41 14.45 16.39
N GLN A 16 -7.82 15.44 15.70
CA GLN A 16 -7.79 15.47 14.23
C GLN A 16 -6.85 14.41 13.63
N SER A 17 -5.78 14.00 14.32
CA SER A 17 -4.83 13.04 13.77
C SER A 17 -5.35 11.59 13.78
N TYR A 18 -6.10 11.18 14.82
CA TYR A 18 -6.65 9.83 14.90
C TYR A 18 -7.70 9.56 13.81
N ILE A 19 -8.72 10.43 13.70
CA ILE A 19 -9.78 10.28 12.69
C ILE A 19 -9.20 10.36 11.28
N ALA A 20 -8.22 11.25 11.04
CA ALA A 20 -7.54 11.32 9.74
C ALA A 20 -6.75 10.04 9.44
N MET A 21 -6.00 9.48 10.39
CA MET A 21 -5.25 8.24 10.20
C MET A 21 -6.16 7.02 9.98
N SER A 22 -7.23 6.90 10.75
CA SER A 22 -8.22 5.83 10.60
C SER A 22 -8.99 5.93 9.29
N GLY A 23 -9.38 7.15 8.89
CA GLY A 23 -10.02 7.41 7.60
C GLY A 23 -9.10 7.09 6.42
N GLU A 24 -7.82 7.47 6.52
CA GLU A 24 -6.82 7.15 5.51
C GLU A 24 -6.61 5.63 5.40
N LYS A 25 -6.49 4.92 6.53
CA LYS A 25 -6.32 3.46 6.56
C LYS A 25 -7.51 2.73 5.93
N LEU A 26 -8.73 3.17 6.24
CA LEU A 26 -9.95 2.66 5.61
C LEU A 26 -9.95 2.90 4.10
N ALA A 27 -9.64 4.12 3.66
CA ALA A 27 -9.61 4.48 2.25
C ALA A 27 -8.59 3.62 1.48
N THR A 28 -7.37 3.45 2.01
CA THR A 28 -6.38 2.57 1.41
C THR A 28 -6.78 1.11 1.40
N GLY A 29 -7.43 0.62 2.46
CA GLY A 29 -7.90 -0.75 2.53
C GLY A 29 -8.94 -1.06 1.45
N VAL A 30 -9.94 -0.18 1.31
CA VAL A 30 -10.96 -0.27 0.26
C VAL A 30 -10.34 -0.22 -1.14
N VAL A 31 -9.41 0.71 -1.38
CA VAL A 31 -8.73 0.82 -2.66
C VAL A 31 -7.90 -0.43 -2.96
N ASN A 32 -7.16 -0.96 -1.99
CA ASN A 32 -6.35 -2.16 -2.17
C ASN A 32 -7.20 -3.41 -2.48
N ILE A 33 -8.39 -3.53 -1.88
CA ILE A 33 -9.36 -4.58 -2.24
C ILE A 33 -9.86 -4.38 -3.67
N ALA A 34 -10.34 -3.17 -4.00
CA ALA A 34 -10.95 -2.88 -5.29
C ALA A 34 -9.96 -2.99 -6.45
N THR A 35 -8.69 -2.67 -6.21
CA THR A 35 -7.65 -2.58 -7.23
C THR A 35 -6.67 -3.74 -7.21
N GLY A 36 -6.77 -4.67 -6.24
CA GLY A 36 -5.86 -5.81 -6.11
C GLY A 36 -5.69 -6.60 -7.41
N ILE A 37 -6.76 -6.81 -8.18
CA ILE A 37 -6.73 -7.50 -9.48
C ILE A 37 -5.85 -6.83 -10.54
N VAL A 38 -5.55 -5.54 -10.40
CA VAL A 38 -4.69 -4.78 -11.32
C VAL A 38 -3.20 -5.15 -11.14
N GLU A 39 -2.82 -5.72 -10.00
CA GLU A 39 -1.45 -6.23 -9.80
C GLU A 39 -1.13 -7.38 -10.77
N LEU A 40 -2.13 -8.17 -11.19
CA LEU A 40 -1.95 -9.25 -12.17
C LEU A 40 -1.36 -8.78 -13.51
N PRO A 41 -2.06 -7.93 -14.30
CA PRO A 41 -1.54 -7.48 -15.58
C PRO A 41 -0.26 -6.66 -15.41
N LYS A 42 -0.15 -5.87 -14.34
CA LYS A 42 1.06 -5.09 -14.04
C LYS A 42 2.29 -5.99 -13.89
N THR A 43 2.22 -7.01 -13.03
CA THR A 43 3.35 -7.93 -12.81
C THR A 43 3.70 -8.70 -14.07
N VAL A 44 2.71 -9.19 -14.82
CA VAL A 44 2.95 -9.88 -16.10
C VAL A 44 3.72 -9.00 -17.09
N ILE A 45 3.33 -7.73 -17.24
CA ILE A 45 3.99 -6.78 -18.14
C ILE A 45 5.42 -6.51 -17.69
N LEU A 46 5.64 -6.19 -16.40
CA LEU A 46 6.96 -5.89 -15.86
C LEU A 46 7.92 -7.08 -15.98
N THR A 47 7.45 -8.28 -15.62
CA THR A 47 8.24 -9.50 -15.73
C THR A 47 8.51 -9.89 -17.19
N SER A 48 7.55 -9.65 -18.09
CA SER A 48 7.76 -9.86 -19.54
C SER A 48 8.81 -8.91 -20.12
N GLN A 49 8.84 -7.65 -19.67
CA GLN A 49 9.83 -6.67 -20.10
C GLN A 49 11.23 -6.99 -19.56
N ARG A 50 11.33 -7.52 -18.34
CA ARG A 50 12.61 -7.85 -17.70
C ARG A 50 13.23 -9.14 -18.23
N ASP A 51 12.42 -10.20 -18.31
CA ASP A 51 12.91 -11.58 -18.47
C ASP A 51 12.36 -12.26 -19.74
N GLY A 52 11.55 -11.56 -20.54
CA GLY A 52 10.94 -12.04 -21.77
C GLY A 52 9.51 -12.56 -21.61
N ALA A 53 8.74 -12.51 -22.71
CA ALA A 53 7.31 -12.81 -22.71
C ALA A 53 6.94 -14.22 -22.15
N PRO A 54 7.67 -15.32 -22.45
CA PRO A 54 7.34 -16.62 -21.88
C PRO A 54 7.48 -16.67 -20.35
N TYR A 55 8.45 -15.94 -19.80
CA TYR A 55 8.69 -15.86 -18.37
C TYR A 55 7.64 -14.98 -17.68
N GLY A 56 7.28 -13.85 -18.28
CA GLY A 56 6.21 -12.99 -17.75
C GLY A 56 4.82 -13.63 -17.78
N LEU A 57 4.51 -14.43 -18.80
CA LEU A 57 3.22 -15.16 -18.86
C LEU A 57 3.11 -16.32 -17.86
N THR A 58 4.22 -16.85 -17.37
CA THR A 58 4.24 -17.97 -16.42
C THR A 58 4.53 -17.47 -15.01
N VAL A 59 5.76 -17.01 -14.77
CA VAL A 59 6.22 -16.51 -13.47
C VAL A 59 5.57 -15.17 -13.12
N GLY A 60 5.45 -14.26 -14.09
CA GLY A 60 4.79 -12.97 -13.88
C GLY A 60 3.31 -13.13 -13.54
N LEU A 61 2.63 -14.13 -14.13
CA LEU A 61 1.24 -14.43 -13.83
C LEU A 61 1.07 -14.95 -12.40
N ILE A 62 1.85 -15.96 -12.00
CA ILE A 62 1.81 -16.52 -10.64
C ILE A 62 2.13 -15.45 -9.61
N THR A 63 3.19 -14.67 -9.85
CA THR A 63 3.60 -13.58 -8.96
C THR A 63 2.52 -12.50 -8.87
N GLY A 64 1.87 -12.15 -9.99
CA GLY A 64 0.75 -11.22 -10.03
C GLY A 64 -0.47 -11.72 -9.24
N ILE A 65 -0.77 -13.02 -9.25
CA ILE A 65 -1.83 -13.63 -8.42
C ILE A 65 -1.48 -13.42 -6.95
N MET A 66 -0.24 -13.73 -6.55
CA MET A 66 0.21 -13.58 -5.17
C MET A 66 0.14 -12.14 -4.69
N HIS A 67 0.53 -11.16 -5.53
CA HIS A 67 0.37 -9.74 -5.20
C HIS A 67 -1.08 -9.33 -5.08
N SER A 68 -1.95 -9.79 -5.99
CA SER A 68 -3.39 -9.47 -5.94
C SER A 68 -4.06 -10.00 -4.68
N VAL A 69 -3.75 -11.25 -4.31
CA VAL A 69 -4.22 -11.87 -3.07
C VAL A 69 -3.69 -11.11 -1.85
N GLY A 70 -2.39 -10.83 -1.81
CA GLY A 70 -1.79 -10.08 -0.70
C GLY A 70 -2.42 -8.69 -0.54
N ARG A 71 -2.56 -7.93 -1.62
CA ARG A 71 -3.19 -6.59 -1.60
C ARG A 71 -4.64 -6.64 -1.10
N THR A 72 -5.38 -7.65 -1.51
CA THR A 72 -6.78 -7.85 -1.08
C THR A 72 -6.86 -8.23 0.41
N VAL A 73 -6.01 -9.16 0.86
CA VAL A 73 -5.97 -9.62 2.26
C VAL A 73 -5.55 -8.48 3.20
N PHE A 74 -4.45 -7.79 2.89
CA PHE A 74 -4.01 -6.65 3.69
C PHE A 74 -5.00 -5.48 3.62
N GLY A 75 -5.63 -5.25 2.47
CA GLY A 75 -6.72 -4.28 2.36
C GLY A 75 -7.92 -4.61 3.26
N ALA A 76 -8.32 -5.90 3.32
CA ALA A 76 -9.38 -6.36 4.21
C ALA A 76 -8.99 -6.21 5.69
N LEU A 77 -7.75 -6.52 6.05
CA LEU A 77 -7.22 -6.30 7.40
C LEU A 77 -7.23 -4.82 7.77
N ASP A 78 -6.84 -3.94 6.85
CA ASP A 78 -6.86 -2.49 7.05
C ASP A 78 -8.28 -1.96 7.26
N VAL A 79 -9.27 -2.48 6.52
CA VAL A 79 -10.70 -2.16 6.70
C VAL A 79 -11.23 -2.65 8.04
N VAL A 80 -10.92 -3.88 8.47
CA VAL A 80 -11.40 -4.43 9.74
C VAL A 80 -10.74 -3.73 10.94
N THR A 81 -9.46 -3.36 10.80
CA THR A 81 -8.66 -2.75 11.86
C THR A 81 -8.51 -1.24 11.72
N PHE A 82 -9.38 -0.58 10.94
CA PHE A 82 -9.23 0.86 10.63
C PHE A 82 -9.23 1.76 11.87
N LEU A 83 -9.91 1.34 12.95
CA LEU A 83 -9.92 2.03 14.25
C LEU A 83 -8.61 1.88 15.03
N ILE A 84 -7.73 0.96 14.62
CA ILE A 84 -6.40 0.77 15.20
C ILE A 84 -5.40 1.44 14.25
N PRO A 85 -4.79 2.58 14.63
CA PRO A 85 -3.83 3.27 13.78
C PRO A 85 -2.55 2.43 13.69
N THR A 86 -2.31 1.81 12.53
CA THR A 86 -1.05 1.12 12.22
C THR A 86 -0.40 1.77 11.00
N PRO A 87 0.94 1.74 10.91
CA PRO A 87 1.61 2.13 9.68
C PRO A 87 1.16 1.24 8.50
N PRO A 88 1.14 1.77 7.27
CA PRO A 88 0.67 1.03 6.10
C PRO A 88 1.58 -0.16 5.79
N THR A 89 0.99 -1.36 5.72
CA THR A 89 1.70 -2.63 5.52
C THR A 89 2.03 -2.93 4.06
N VAL A 90 1.30 -2.35 3.11
CA VAL A 90 1.51 -2.50 1.66
C VAL A 90 2.19 -1.27 1.09
N ARG A 91 3.30 -1.45 0.36
CA ARG A 91 4.02 -0.39 -0.35
C ARG A 91 4.17 -0.75 -1.85
N PRO A 92 3.88 0.16 -2.80
CA PRO A 92 3.35 1.52 -2.65
C PRO A 92 1.89 1.55 -2.15
N LYS A 93 1.49 2.66 -1.52
CA LYS A 93 0.19 2.81 -0.84
C LYS A 93 -0.98 2.66 -1.80
N TYR A 94 -0.86 3.29 -2.96
CA TYR A 94 -1.77 3.12 -4.08
C TYR A 94 -1.06 2.48 -5.27
N ILE A 95 -1.79 1.70 -6.06
CA ILE A 95 -1.24 1.01 -7.24
C ILE A 95 -0.62 2.00 -8.26
N TRP A 96 -1.22 3.18 -8.41
CA TRP A 96 -0.81 4.22 -9.36
C TRP A 96 0.39 5.08 -8.92
N GLU A 97 0.79 5.07 -7.64
CA GLU A 97 1.89 5.92 -7.18
C GLU A 97 3.27 5.46 -7.68
N ASN A 98 3.45 4.17 -7.95
CA ASN A 98 4.69 3.61 -8.50
C ASN A 98 4.35 2.40 -9.36
N PHE A 99 3.79 2.65 -10.54
CA PHE A 99 3.36 1.58 -11.45
C PHE A 99 4.55 0.76 -12.01
N ASP A 100 5.76 1.30 -11.93
CA ASP A 100 6.97 0.69 -12.48
C ASP A 100 7.77 -0.15 -11.46
N LYS A 101 7.25 -0.30 -10.23
CA LYS A 101 7.91 -1.04 -9.13
C LYS A 101 7.05 -2.18 -8.59
N GLU A 102 7.72 -3.26 -8.19
CA GLU A 102 7.12 -4.42 -7.53
C GLU A 102 6.58 -4.07 -6.12
N THR A 103 5.49 -4.73 -5.72
CA THR A 103 4.83 -4.49 -4.44
C THR A 103 5.55 -5.21 -3.30
N THR A 104 5.82 -4.51 -2.20
CA THR A 104 6.55 -5.01 -1.02
C THR A 104 5.69 -4.92 0.24
N TYR A 105 5.87 -5.86 1.18
CA TYR A 105 5.16 -5.92 2.46
C TYR A 105 6.12 -5.67 3.64
N GLY A 106 5.69 -4.93 4.66
CA GLY A 106 6.43 -4.78 5.93
C GLY A 106 5.96 -3.60 6.77
#